data_AF-A0A259DFC0-F1
#
_entry.id   AF-A0A259DFC0-F1
#
_cell.length_a   1.000
_cell.length_b   1.000
_cell.length_c   1.000
_cell.angle_alpha   90.00
_cell.angle_beta   90.00
_cell.angle_gamma   90.00
#
_symmetry.space_group_name_H-M   'P 1'
#
loop_
_entity.id
_entity.type
_entity.pdbx_description
1 polymer ?
#
loop_
_entity_poly.entity_id
_entity_poly.type
_entity_poly.pdbx_seq_one_letter_code
_entity_poly.pdbx_strand_id
1 'polypeptide(L)'
;MKVFVFLLALLPLGRLIWLGFNDGLGANPVELITRSTGTWALVFLCLTLAMTPLRLLTNSAAWIRYRRMLGLFSFFYACLHFGIWLWLDQDF
;
A
#
# COMPACT_ATOMS: atom_id res chain seq x y z
N MET A 1 -17.38 -8.29 0.99
CA MET A 1 -16.39 -7.77 1.96
C MET A 1 -14.94 -7.72 1.44
N LYS A 2 -14.41 -8.75 0.75
CA LYS A 2 -13.04 -8.68 0.11
C LYS A 2 -12.84 -7.49 -0.85
N VAL A 3 -13.91 -7.04 -1.50
CA VAL A 3 -13.92 -5.91 -2.45
C VAL A 3 -13.54 -4.59 -1.80
N PHE A 4 -13.86 -4.37 -0.51
CA PHE A 4 -13.49 -3.12 0.17
C PHE A 4 -11.98 -2.98 0.36
N VAL A 5 -11.30 -4.08 0.71
CA VAL A 5 -9.84 -4.09 0.84
C VAL A 5 -9.18 -3.87 -0.53
N PHE A 6 -9.76 -4.46 -1.58
CA PHE A 6 -9.30 -4.28 -2.95
C PHE A 6 -9.49 -2.84 -3.45
N LEU A 7 -10.64 -2.23 -3.19
CA LEU A 7 -10.94 -0.83 -3.53
C LEU A 7 -10.08 0.16 -2.72
N LEU A 8 -9.88 -0.08 -1.43
CA LEU A 8 -8.98 0.71 -0.58
C LEU A 8 -7.52 0.58 -1.02
N ALA A 9 -7.11 -0.59 -1.52
CA ALA A 9 -5.79 -0.80 -2.08
C ALA A 9 -5.61 -0.23 -3.49
N LEU A 10 -6.68 -0.05 -4.25
CA LEU A 10 -6.63 0.58 -5.57
C LEU A 10 -6.71 2.11 -5.50
N LEU A 11 -7.43 2.68 -4.53
CA LEU A 11 -7.58 4.13 -4.36
C LEU A 11 -6.25 4.91 -4.42
N PRO A 12 -5.19 4.51 -3.70
CA PRO A 12 -3.93 5.25 -3.76
C PRO A 12 -3.16 5.09 -5.05
N LEU A 13 -3.19 3.89 -5.65
CA LEU A 13 -2.64 3.65 -6.97
C LEU A 13 -3.36 4.50 -8.02
N GLY A 14 -4.70 4.54 -7.96
CA GLY A 14 -5.51 5.38 -8.84
C GLY A 14 -5.25 6.88 -8.65
N ARG A 15 -5.06 7.33 -7.40
CA ARG A 15 -4.69 8.73 -7.11
C ARG A 15 -3.29 9.07 -7.65
N LEU A 16 -2.32 8.16 -7.50
CA LEU A 16 -0.97 8.31 -8.05
C LEU A 16 -0.98 8.38 -9.58
N ILE A 17 -1.72 7.48 -10.24
CA ILE A 17 -1.88 7.46 -11.70
C ILE A 17 -2.55 8.77 -12.16
N TRP A 18 -3.62 9.20 -11.50
CA TRP A 18 -4.30 10.46 -11.82
C TRP A 18 -3.36 11.67 -11.67
N LEU A 19 -2.59 11.75 -10.58
CA LEU A 19 -1.62 12.82 -10.35
C LEU A 19 -0.49 12.81 -11.37
N GLY A 20 -0.07 11.63 -11.82
CA GLY A 20 0.95 11.49 -12.86
C GLY A 20 0.49 11.88 -14.25
N PHE A 21 -0.79 11.66 -14.59
CA PHE A 21 -1.37 12.12 -15.85
C PHE A 21 -1.73 13.61 -15.87
N ASN A 22 -1.86 14.26 -14.71
CA ASN A 22 -2.24 15.68 -14.60
C ASN A 22 -1.06 16.63 -14.35
N ASP A 23 0.19 16.19 -14.56
CA ASP A 23 1.42 16.95 -14.24
C ASP A 23 1.45 17.49 -12.79
N GLY A 24 0.62 16.91 -11.90
CA GLY A 24 0.47 17.31 -10.50
C GLY A 24 1.49 16.66 -9.57
N LEU A 25 2.45 15.92 -10.13
CA LEU A 25 3.53 15.28 -9.40
C LEU A 25 4.57 16.29 -8.86
N GLY A 26 4.52 17.55 -9.29
CA GLY A 26 5.43 18.61 -8.84
C GLY A 26 6.86 18.40 -9.36
N ALA A 27 7.82 19.10 -8.76
CA ALA A 27 9.19 19.20 -9.27
C ALA A 27 9.98 17.87 -9.29
N ASN A 28 9.61 16.87 -8.48
CA ASN A 28 10.26 15.55 -8.40
C ASN A 28 9.22 14.42 -8.42
N PRO A 29 8.76 14.00 -9.60
CA PRO A 29 7.73 12.97 -9.73
C PRO A 29 8.12 11.64 -9.10
N VAL A 30 9.40 11.26 -9.18
CA VAL A 30 9.93 10.02 -8.61
C VAL A 30 9.80 9.98 -7.09
N GLU A 31 10.20 11.06 -6.42
CA GLU A 31 10.15 11.17 -4.95
C GLU A 31 8.71 11.00 -4.43
N LEU A 32 7.73 11.58 -5.12
CA LEU A 32 6.32 11.51 -4.71
C LEU A 32 5.74 10.10 -4.87
N ILE A 33 6.12 9.39 -5.93
CA ILE A 33 5.73 8.00 -6.16
C ILE A 33 6.38 7.08 -5.11
N THR A 34 7.68 7.23 -4.85
CA THR A 34 8.42 6.48 -3.83
C THR A 34 7.82 6.70 -2.44
N ARG A 35 7.59 7.95 -2.05
CA ARG A 35 7.06 8.29 -0.72
C ARG A 35 5.62 7.79 -0.53
N SER A 36 4.81 7.87 -1.57
CA SER A 36 3.43 7.39 -1.53
C SER A 36 3.38 5.86 -1.42
N THR A 37 4.10 5.14 -2.29
CA THR A 37 4.13 3.66 -2.27
C THR A 37 4.66 3.10 -0.95
N GLY A 38 5.68 3.73 -0.35
CA GLY A 38 6.19 3.38 0.97
C GLY A 38 5.18 3.61 2.09
N THR A 39 4.46 4.74 2.07
CA THR A 39 3.40 5.04 3.05
C THR A 39 2.29 3.98 3.01
N TRP A 40 1.86 3.59 1.82
CA TRP A 40 0.82 2.56 1.67
C TRP A 40 1.31 1.17 2.08
N ALA A 41 2.57 0.82 1.80
CA ALA A 41 3.17 -0.42 2.30
C ALA A 41 3.10 -0.50 3.85
N LEU A 42 3.45 0.59 4.54
CA LEU A 42 3.37 0.70 6.01
C LEU A 42 1.93 0.67 6.51
N VAL A 43 1.00 1.36 5.86
CA VAL A 43 -0.43 1.33 6.23
C VAL A 43 -0.98 -0.10 6.14
N PHE A 44 -0.70 -0.83 5.05
CA PHE A 44 -1.10 -2.23 4.94
C PHE A 44 -0.43 -3.14 5.97
N LEU A 45 0.83 -2.85 6.32
CA LEU A 45 1.53 -3.57 7.37
C LEU A 45 0.85 -3.35 8.73
N CYS A 46 0.61 -2.09 9.11
CA CYS A 46 -0.09 -1.72 10.35
C CYS A 46 -1.49 -2.34 10.40
N LEU A 47 -2.26 -2.29 9.30
CA LEU A 47 -3.56 -2.95 9.20
C LEU A 47 -3.44 -4.46 9.41
N THR A 48 -2.43 -5.10 8.81
CA THR A 48 -2.17 -6.54 8.98
C THR A 48 -1.88 -6.89 10.43
N LEU A 49 -1.07 -6.08 11.12
CA LEU A 49 -0.79 -6.26 12.55
C LEU A 49 -2.04 -6.04 13.39
N ALA A 50 -2.85 -5.01 13.08
CA ALA A 50 -4.08 -4.67 13.77
C ALA A 50 -5.15 -5.77 13.70
N MET A 51 -5.08 -6.68 12.72
CA MET A 51 -6.00 -7.84 12.66
C MET A 51 -5.89 -8.75 13.91
N THR A 52 -4.72 -8.80 14.55
CA THR A 52 -4.50 -9.60 15.77
C THR A 52 -5.25 -9.03 16.99
N PRO A 53 -5.10 -7.73 17.36
CA PRO A 53 -5.91 -7.13 18.42
C PRO A 53 -7.40 -7.04 18.05
N LEU A 54 -7.76 -6.83 16.77
CA LEU A 54 -9.17 -6.85 16.34
C LEU A 54 -9.84 -8.21 16.58
N ARG A 55 -9.12 -9.30 16.34
CA ARG A 55 -9.59 -10.66 16.69
C ARG A 55 -9.82 -10.79 18.20
N LEU A 56 -8.91 -10.28 19.03
CA LEU A 56 -9.03 -10.35 20.49
C LEU A 56 -10.25 -9.55 21.00
N LEU A 57 -10.49 -8.36 20.44
CA LEU A 57 -11.60 -7.48 20.84
C LEU A 57 -12.98 -8.00 20.39
N THR A 58 -13.06 -8.57 19.19
CA THR A 58 -14.34 -9.01 18.59
C THR A 58 -14.59 -10.51 18.74
N ASN A 59 -13.60 -11.26 19.23
CA ASN A 59 -13.60 -12.73 19.35
C ASN A 59 -13.95 -13.49 18.06
N SER A 60 -13.82 -12.84 16.90
CA SER A 60 -14.23 -13.40 15.61
C SER A 60 -13.03 -13.92 14.82
N ALA A 61 -13.11 -15.17 14.37
CA ALA A 61 -12.08 -15.78 13.51
C ALA A 61 -12.06 -15.19 12.08
N ALA A 62 -13.06 -14.38 11.70
CA ALA A 62 -13.13 -13.77 10.37
C ALA A 62 -11.94 -12.85 10.08
N TRP A 63 -11.39 -12.16 11.08
CA TRP A 63 -10.26 -11.23 10.94
C TRP A 63 -8.96 -11.91 10.52
N ILE A 64 -8.73 -13.16 10.95
CA ILE A 64 -7.57 -13.95 10.53
C ILE A 64 -7.58 -14.18 9.02
N ARG A 65 -8.77 -14.33 8.42
CA ARG A 65 -8.93 -14.56 6.98
C ARG A 65 -8.49 -13.35 6.14
N TYR A 66 -8.59 -12.14 6.69
CA TYR A 66 -8.14 -10.90 6.03
C TYR A 66 -6.65 -10.61 6.22
N ARG A 67 -6.04 -11.12 7.30
CA ARG A 67 -4.61 -10.93 7.61
C ARG A 67 -3.70 -11.40 6.46
N ARG A 68 -3.97 -12.56 5.85
CA ARG A 68 -3.17 -13.06 4.72
C ARG A 68 -3.26 -12.15 3.49
N MET A 69 -4.45 -11.67 3.16
CA MET A 69 -4.65 -10.76 2.02
C MET A 69 -3.94 -9.42 2.23
N LEU A 70 -4.09 -8.81 3.42
CA LEU A 70 -3.45 -7.53 3.74
C LEU A 70 -1.92 -7.63 3.75
N GLY A 71 -1.38 -8.74 4.26
CA GLY A 71 0.06 -9.00 4.24
C GLY A 71 0.61 -9.11 2.82
N LEU A 72 -0.13 -9.76 1.90
CA LEU A 72 0.26 -9.84 0.49
C LEU A 72 0.27 -8.48 -0.19
N PHE A 73 -0.72 -7.61 0.09
CA PHE A 73 -0.73 -6.24 -0.42
C PHE A 73 0.41 -5.39 0.14
N SER A 74 0.70 -5.50 1.44
CA SER A 74 1.85 -4.83 2.05
C SER A 74 3.15 -5.23 1.35
N PHE A 75 3.35 -6.53 1.11
CA PHE A 75 4.51 -7.04 0.40
C PHE A 75 4.59 -6.55 -1.04
N PHE A 76 3.46 -6.56 -1.78
CA PHE A 76 3.38 -6.03 -3.14
C PHE A 76 3.78 -4.55 -3.20
N TYR A 77 3.23 -3.71 -2.32
CA TYR A 77 3.57 -2.28 -2.25
C TYR A 77 5.03 -2.06 -1.79
N ALA A 78 5.56 -2.89 -0.90
CA ALA A 78 6.96 -2.84 -0.50
C ALA A 78 7.91 -3.19 -1.66
N CYS A 79 7.61 -4.24 -2.43
CA CYS A 79 8.36 -4.57 -3.64
C CYS A 79 8.28 -3.45 -4.69
N LEU A 80 7.11 -2.83 -4.84
CA LEU A 80 6.92 -1.72 -5.78
C LEU A 80 7.73 -0.48 -5.32
N HIS A 81 7.69 -0.15 -4.03
CA HIS A 81 8.52 0.91 -3.44
C HIS A 81 10.02 0.65 -3.64
N PHE A 82 10.47 -0.58 -3.34
CA PHE A 82 11.87 -0.97 -3.51
C PHE A 82 12.29 -1.00 -4.97
N GLY A 83 11.40 -1.42 -5.88
CA GLY A 83 11.64 -1.41 -7.33
C GLY A 83 11.74 -0.01 -7.90
N ILE A 84 10.89 0.93 -7.46
CA ILE A 84 11.01 2.35 -7.84
C ILE A 84 12.34 2.89 -7.32
N TRP A 85 12.68 2.65 -6.06
CA TRP A 85 13.95 3.10 -5.51
C TRP A 85 15.15 2.53 -6.30
N LEU A 86 15.14 1.23 -6.60
CA LEU A 86 16.23 0.56 -7.31
C LEU A 86 16.32 0.96 -8.79
N TRP A 87 15.20 1.30 -9.44
CA TRP A 87 15.17 1.57 -10.89
C TRP A 87 15.16 3.05 -11.26
N LEU A 88 14.56 3.91 -10.43
CA LEU A 88 14.38 5.34 -10.68
C LEU A 88 15.21 6.24 -9.77
N ASP A 89 15.64 5.78 -8.59
CA ASP A 89 16.47 6.56 -7.66
C ASP A 89 17.95 6.12 -7.70
N GLN A 90 18.21 4.86 -8.09
CA GLN A 90 19.54 4.37 -8.44
C GLN A 90 19.90 4.78 -9.88
N ASP A 91 20.07 6.07 -10.12
CA ASP A 91 20.78 6.55 -11.30
C ASP A 91 22.20 5.95 -11.29
N PHE A 92 22.53 5.18 -12.33
CA PHE A 92 23.87 4.66 -12.63
C PHE A 92 24.55 5.56 -13.66
#